data_AF-A0A6I9Q4C0-F1
#
_entry.id   AF-A0A6I9Q4C0-F1
#
_cell.length_a   1.000
_cell.length_b   1.000
_cell.length_c   1.000
_cell.angle_alpha   90.00
_cell.angle_beta   90.00
_cell.angle_gamma   90.00
#
_symmetry.space_group_name_H-M   'P 1'
#
loop_
_entity.id
_entity.type
_entity.pdbx_description
1 polymer ?
#
loop_
_entity_poly.entity_id
_entity_poly.type
_entity_poly.pdbx_seq_one_letter_code
_entity_poly.pdbx_strand_id
1 'polypeptide(L)'
;MIPVPTHYFVVLSSCLDFTQPADACSGPLSSATFILPHRASNEETCTSSEEESRWVEDLMKMHTARVRDVEILTGLDLYRRTTRSYAEILSLKTYMHTYESEI
;
A
#
# COMPACT_ATOMS: atom_id res chain seq x y z
N MET A 1 -17.50 21.52 12.07
CA MET A 1 -17.16 20.10 12.32
C MET A 1 -16.01 19.74 11.40
N ILE A 2 -14.98 19.08 11.93
CA ILE A 2 -13.84 18.60 11.14
C ILE A 2 -14.14 17.13 10.80
N PRO A 3 -14.15 16.74 9.51
CA PRO A 3 -14.38 15.35 9.14
C PRO A 3 -13.21 14.47 9.62
N VAL A 4 -13.54 13.33 10.21
CA VAL A 4 -12.57 12.32 10.66
C VAL A 4 -12.53 11.20 9.61
N PRO A 5 -11.36 10.88 9.01
CA PRO A 5 -11.24 9.79 8.04
C PRO A 5 -11.61 8.45 8.67
N THR A 6 -12.24 7.56 7.88
CA THR A 6 -12.51 6.17 8.29
C THR A 6 -11.30 5.27 8.12
N HIS A 7 -10.45 5.58 7.13
CA HIS A 7 -9.22 4.86 6.83
C HIS A 7 -8.13 5.85 6.39
N TYR A 8 -6.88 5.45 6.60
CA TYR A 8 -5.71 6.10 6.00
C TYR A 8 -5.11 5.17 4.95
N PHE A 9 -4.70 5.71 3.81
CA PHE A 9 -4.05 4.92 2.78
C PHE A 9 -2.57 5.28 2.67
N VAL A 10 -1.75 4.30 2.32
CA VAL A 10 -0.34 4.47 2.01
C VAL A 10 -0.03 3.72 0.73
N VAL A 11 0.58 4.39 -0.25
CA VAL A 11 1.04 3.77 -1.50
C VAL A 11 2.56 3.92 -1.55
N LEU A 12 3.27 2.83 -1.32
CA LEU A 12 4.72 2.76 -1.48
C LEU A 12 5.03 2.34 -2.91
N SER A 13 5.92 3.06 -3.57
CA SER A 13 6.38 2.76 -4.93
C SER A 13 7.90 2.66 -4.95
N SER A 14 8.43 1.58 -5.51
CA SER A 14 9.86 1.35 -5.66
C SER A 14 10.18 0.79 -7.03
N CYS A 15 11.45 0.86 -7.41
CA CYS A 15 11.94 0.14 -8.58
C CYS A 15 12.25 -1.31 -8.19
N LEU A 16 11.96 -2.28 -9.07
CA LEU A 16 12.39 -3.66 -8.85
C LEU A 16 13.93 -3.76 -8.85
N ASP A 17 14.59 -2.88 -9.60
CA ASP A 17 16.03 -2.68 -9.56
C ASP A 17 16.38 -1.66 -8.46
N PHE A 18 16.89 -2.16 -7.34
CA PHE A 18 17.26 -1.35 -6.16
C PHE A 18 18.39 -0.34 -6.41
N THR A 19 19.05 -0.39 -7.58
CA THR A 19 20.07 0.60 -7.95
C THR A 19 19.49 1.92 -8.44
N GLN A 20 18.19 1.93 -8.79
CA GLN A 20 17.51 3.09 -9.35
C GLN A 20 16.44 3.63 -8.40
N PRO A 21 16.35 4.97 -8.23
CA PRO A 21 15.25 5.56 -7.50
C PRO A 21 13.94 5.43 -8.28
N ALA A 22 12.81 5.49 -7.57
CA ALA A 22 11.48 5.24 -8.16
C ALA A 22 11.11 6.24 -9.28
N ASP A 23 11.65 7.45 -9.24
CA ASP A 23 11.43 8.51 -10.24
C ASP A 23 12.24 8.33 -11.52
N ALA A 24 13.40 7.67 -11.45
CA ALA A 24 14.27 7.36 -12.59
C ALA A 24 14.20 5.88 -13.03
N CYS A 25 13.26 5.10 -12.47
CA CYS A 25 13.17 3.66 -12.68
C CYS A 25 12.89 3.31 -14.16
N SER A 26 13.89 2.76 -14.83
CA SER A 26 13.80 2.23 -16.20
C SER A 26 13.20 0.82 -16.26
N GLY A 27 13.31 0.04 -15.18
CA GLY A 27 12.74 -1.31 -15.05
C GLY A 27 11.30 -1.34 -14.54
N PRO A 28 10.75 -2.53 -14.23
CA PRO A 28 9.42 -2.67 -13.63
C PRO A 28 9.31 -1.89 -12.30
N LEU A 29 8.17 -1.22 -12.08
CA LEU A 29 7.86 -0.63 -10.78
C LEU A 29 7.23 -1.74 -9.93
N SER A 30 7.52 -1.69 -8.64
CA SER A 30 6.84 -2.44 -7.61
C SER A 30 6.03 -1.48 -6.75
N SER A 31 4.88 -1.93 -6.26
CA SER A 31 4.06 -1.17 -5.34
C SER A 31 3.58 -2.03 -4.17
N ALA A 32 3.69 -1.49 -2.96
CA ALA A 32 3.04 -2.02 -1.76
C ALA A 32 2.04 -0.98 -1.27
N THR A 33 0.78 -1.37 -1.10
CA THR A 33 -0.30 -0.45 -0.77
C THR A 33 -1.06 -0.94 0.44
N PHE A 34 -1.44 -0.02 1.33
CA PHE A 34 -2.14 -0.32 2.57
C PHE A 34 -3.35 0.59 2.72
N ILE A 35 -4.45 0.05 3.26
CA ILE A 35 -5.64 0.81 3.66
C ILE A 35 -5.89 0.51 5.13
N LEU A 36 -5.35 1.35 6.01
CA LEU A 36 -5.34 1.14 7.44
C LEU A 36 -6.62 1.68 8.07
N PRO A 37 -7.33 0.88 8.89
CA PRO A 37 -8.55 1.33 9.55
C PRO A 37 -8.23 2.36 10.64
N HIS A 38 -8.97 3.48 10.64
CA HIS A 38 -8.84 4.49 11.69
C HIS A 38 -9.83 4.17 12.82
N ARG A 39 -9.34 3.45 13.84
CA ARG A 39 -10.12 3.03 15.01
C ARG A 39 -9.59 3.68 16.28
N ALA A 40 -10.46 3.81 17.28
CA ALA A 40 -10.10 4.37 18.59
C ALA A 40 -9.28 3.41 19.47
N SER A 41 -9.32 2.10 19.18
CA SER A 41 -8.58 1.06 19.89
C SER A 41 -7.94 0.08 18.90
N ASN A 42 -6.83 -0.55 19.31
CA ASN A 42 -6.12 -1.59 18.55
C ASN A 42 -6.62 -3.00 18.91
N GLU A 43 -7.91 -3.16 19.21
CA GLU A 43 -8.48 -4.46 19.60
C GLU A 43 -8.37 -5.53 18.50
N GLU A 44 -8.21 -5.09 17.25
CA GLU A 44 -7.96 -5.97 16.11
C GLU A 44 -6.66 -6.78 16.25
N THR A 45 -5.66 -6.25 16.96
CA THR A 45 -4.40 -6.98 17.26
C THR A 45 -4.49 -7.79 18.56
N CYS A 46 -5.70 -7.98 19.09
CA CYS A 46 -5.98 -8.80 20.27
C CYS A 46 -5.18 -8.41 21.52
N THR A 47 -4.82 -7.12 21.67
CA THR A 47 -4.00 -6.63 22.79
C THR A 47 -2.77 -7.51 23.02
N SER A 48 -2.07 -7.85 21.93
CA SER A 48 -0.92 -8.74 22.01
C SER A 48 0.09 -8.19 23.02
N SER A 49 0.61 -9.05 23.88
CA SER A 49 1.69 -8.69 24.82
C SER A 49 3.05 -8.56 24.11
N GLU A 50 3.04 -8.47 22.79
CA GLU A 50 4.23 -8.42 21.95
C GLU A 50 4.76 -6.99 21.84
N GLU A 51 6.00 -6.88 21.37
CA GLU A 51 6.60 -5.59 21.08
C GLU A 51 5.78 -4.85 20.01
N GLU A 52 5.56 -3.54 20.21
CA GLU A 52 4.76 -2.70 19.31
C GLU A 52 5.17 -2.82 17.84
N SER A 53 6.48 -2.97 17.60
CA SER A 53 7.07 -3.17 16.28
C SER A 53 6.50 -4.38 15.53
N ARG A 54 6.14 -5.47 16.23
CA ARG A 54 5.73 -6.74 15.60
C ARG A 54 4.25 -6.73 15.21
N TRP A 55 3.36 -6.43 16.14
CA TRP A 55 1.92 -6.48 15.85
C TRP A 55 1.49 -5.39 14.86
N VAL A 56 2.21 -4.26 14.81
CA VAL A 56 1.96 -3.21 13.80
C VAL A 56 2.28 -3.73 12.41
N GLU A 57 3.39 -4.45 12.24
CA GLU A 57 3.76 -5.04 10.96
C GLU A 57 2.71 -6.04 10.48
N ASP A 58 2.27 -6.94 11.36
CA ASP A 58 1.22 -7.93 11.05
C ASP A 58 -0.11 -7.27 10.69
N LEU A 59 -0.50 -6.22 11.42
CA LEU A 59 -1.69 -5.43 11.11
C LEU A 59 -1.57 -4.78 9.73
N MET A 60 -0.42 -4.17 9.41
CA MET A 60 -0.19 -3.57 8.09
C MET A 60 -0.25 -4.63 6.99
N LYS A 61 0.39 -5.79 7.18
CA LYS A 61 0.37 -6.91 6.22
C LYS A 61 -1.06 -7.39 5.96
N MET A 62 -1.89 -7.47 7.01
CA MET A 62 -3.31 -7.85 6.91
C MET A 62 -4.15 -6.84 6.11
N HIS A 63 -3.84 -5.55 6.24
CA HIS A 63 -4.52 -4.45 5.55
C HIS A 63 -3.86 -4.05 4.21
N THR A 64 -3.18 -4.99 3.58
CA THR A 64 -2.64 -4.79 2.23
C THR A 64 -3.78 -4.67 1.22
N ALA A 65 -3.63 -3.77 0.26
CA ALA A 65 -4.61 -3.48 -0.77
C ALA A 65 -3.92 -3.28 -2.13
N ARG A 66 -4.73 -3.15 -3.19
CA ARG A 66 -4.23 -2.74 -4.51
C ARG A 66 -4.23 -1.22 -4.60
N VAL A 67 -3.39 -0.65 -5.46
CA VAL A 67 -3.48 0.79 -5.79
C VAL A 67 -4.88 1.13 -6.30
N ARG A 68 -5.50 0.22 -7.06
CA ARG A 68 -6.85 0.42 -7.58
C ARG A 68 -7.90 0.60 -6.48
N ASP A 69 -7.75 -0.06 -5.33
CA ASP A 69 -8.69 0.07 -4.22
C ASP A 69 -8.61 1.48 -3.61
N VAL A 70 -7.40 2.03 -3.49
CA VAL A 70 -7.18 3.42 -3.07
C VAL A 70 -7.81 4.41 -4.05
N GLU A 71 -7.64 4.22 -5.36
CA GLU A 71 -8.27 5.08 -6.37
C GLU A 71 -9.79 5.09 -6.25
N ILE A 72 -10.39 3.92 -6.02
CA ILE A 72 -11.85 3.79 -5.85
C ILE A 72 -12.33 4.51 -4.59
N LEU A 73 -11.62 4.37 -3.47
CA LEU A 73 -12.02 5.00 -2.19
C LEU A 73 -11.81 6.52 -2.16
N THR A 74 -10.80 7.02 -2.87
CA THR A 74 -10.37 8.42 -2.80
C THR A 74 -10.82 9.26 -3.99
N GLY A 75 -11.18 8.63 -5.11
CA GLY A 75 -11.42 9.32 -6.37
C GLY A 75 -10.15 9.86 -7.05
N LEU A 76 -8.96 9.47 -6.56
CA LEU A 76 -7.68 9.84 -7.16
C LEU A 76 -7.33 8.96 -8.36
N ASP A 77 -6.45 9.46 -9.23
CA ASP A 77 -5.88 8.72 -10.36
C ASP A 77 -4.35 8.78 -10.27
N LEU A 78 -3.75 7.68 -9.80
CA LEU A 78 -2.32 7.55 -9.53
C LEU A 78 -1.57 7.17 -10.81
N TYR A 79 -0.28 7.51 -10.86
CA TYR A 79 0.61 7.23 -12.01
C TYR A 79 0.20 7.85 -13.36
N ARG A 80 -0.57 8.97 -13.38
CA ARG A 80 -0.93 9.65 -14.65
C ARG A 80 0.26 10.13 -15.48
N ARG A 81 1.32 10.62 -14.83
CA ARG A 81 2.51 11.19 -15.49
C ARG A 81 3.65 10.17 -15.50
N THR A 82 3.47 9.11 -16.27
CA THR A 82 4.45 8.04 -16.48
C THR A 82 4.73 7.87 -17.97
N THR A 83 5.95 7.46 -18.30
CA THR A 83 6.37 7.16 -19.67
C THR A 83 6.01 5.74 -20.12
N ARG A 84 5.37 4.97 -19.23
CA ARG A 84 5.06 3.54 -19.43
C ARG A 84 3.76 3.32 -20.17
N SER A 85 3.61 2.12 -20.72
CA SER A 85 2.38 1.76 -21.41
C SER A 85 1.20 1.69 -20.44
N TYR A 86 0.01 1.96 -20.97
CA TYR A 86 -1.22 1.91 -20.18
C TYR A 86 -1.47 0.52 -19.57
N ALA A 87 -1.15 -0.55 -20.31
CA ALA A 87 -1.31 -1.92 -19.84
C ALA A 87 -0.40 -2.24 -18.65
N GLU A 88 0.86 -1.77 -18.66
CA GLU A 88 1.78 -1.95 -17.53
C GLU A 88 1.28 -1.22 -16.28
N ILE A 89 0.74 0.00 -16.44
CA ILE A 89 0.20 0.77 -15.32
C ILE A 89 -1.08 0.14 -14.77
N LEU A 90 -1.95 -0.38 -15.63
CA LEU A 90 -3.12 -1.12 -15.16
C LEU A 90 -2.73 -2.37 -14.40
N SER A 91 -1.76 -3.15 -14.92
CA SER A 91 -1.23 -4.33 -14.26
C SER A 91 -0.69 -3.97 -12.87
N LEU A 92 0.15 -2.93 -12.78
CA LEU A 92 0.66 -2.39 -11.51
C LEU A 92 -0.47 -1.99 -10.56
N LYS A 93 -1.50 -1.29 -11.06
CA LYS A 93 -2.61 -0.82 -10.23
C LYS A 93 -3.45 -1.97 -9.66
N THR A 94 -3.56 -3.07 -10.40
CA THR A 94 -4.35 -4.25 -10.01
C THR A 94 -3.56 -5.30 -9.23
N TYR A 95 -2.23 -5.19 -9.21
CA TYR A 95 -1.37 -6.08 -8.44
C TYR A 95 -1.61 -5.90 -6.94
N MET A 96 -1.69 -7.03 -6.24
CA MET A 96 -1.78 -7.09 -4.78
C MET A 96 -0.51 -7.74 -4.26
N HIS A 97 0.23 -7.02 -3.42
CA HIS A 97 1.39 -7.58 -2.79
C HIS A 97 0.96 -8.55 -1.67
N THR A 98 1.66 -9.68 -1.54
CA THR A 98 1.33 -10.72 -0.56
C THR A 98 2.57 -11.07 0.24
N TYR A 99 2.43 -11.11 1.56
CA TYR A 99 3.53 -11.37 2.50
C TYR A 99 3.65 -12.85 2.92
N GLU A 100 3.01 -13.77 2.21
CA GLU A 100 2.99 -15.21 2.56
C GLU A 100 4.39 -15.84 2.61
N SER A 101 5.38 -15.28 1.92
CA SER A 101 6.77 -15.76 1.91
C SER A 101 7.63 -15.29 3.08
N GLU A 102 7.10 -14.42 3.95
CA GLU A 102 7.82 -13.86 5.11
C GLU A 102 7.32 -14.43 6.45
N ILE A 103 6.42 -15.41 6.41
CA ILE A 103 5.84 -16.11 7.57
C ILE A 103 6.59 -17.42 7.81
#